data_AF-A0A428P2P2-F1
#
_entry.id   AF-A0A428P2P2-F1
#
_cell.length_a   1.000
_cell.length_b   1.000
_cell.length_c   1.000
_cell.angle_alpha   90.00
_cell.angle_beta   90.00
_cell.angle_gamma   90.00
#
_symmetry.space_group_name_H-M   'P 1'
#
loop_
_entity.id
_entity.type
_entity.pdbx_description
1 polymer ?
#
loop_
_entity_poly.entity_id
_entity_poly.type
_entity_poly.pdbx_seq_one_letter_code
_entity_poly.pdbx_strand_id
1 'polypeptide(L)'
;MEQFKRKEPLWRILISNKRLRSGYDPAPSSYEDMYLGLLKRHSTKADHDHNAEQSEYEQCLKEAIGRRSLFVSKSGFVGTCVPDSCVGDTVAIIFGSPVPFTLRPITQTGPETGRKVYALVGGSYVGGIMSGEMVDELYCEDIMDSTTFFIQ
;
A
#
# COMPACT_ATOMS: atom_id res chain seq x y z
N MET A 1 3.32 -11.86 -12.74
CA MET A 1 2.28 -11.49 -11.74
C MET A 1 2.52 -12.09 -10.35
N GLU A 2 2.57 -13.41 -10.16
CA GLU A 2 2.74 -14.03 -8.82
C GLU A 2 4.03 -13.62 -8.09
N GLN A 3 5.12 -13.40 -8.83
CA GLN A 3 6.39 -12.96 -8.26
C GLN A 3 6.28 -11.61 -7.51
N PHE A 4 5.49 -10.68 -8.04
CA PHE A 4 5.34 -9.34 -7.46
C PHE A 4 4.58 -9.38 -6.13
N LYS A 5 3.52 -10.20 -6.05
CA LYS A 5 2.65 -10.29 -4.85
C LYS A 5 3.41 -10.74 -3.59
N ARG A 6 4.50 -11.50 -3.77
CA ARG A 6 5.33 -12.02 -2.68
C ARG A 6 6.69 -11.32 -2.56
N LYS A 7 6.96 -10.33 -3.41
CA LYS A 7 8.27 -9.67 -3.47
C LYS A 7 8.59 -8.88 -2.20
N GLU A 8 7.57 -8.36 -1.52
CA GLU A 8 7.76 -7.50 -0.36
C GLU A 8 7.15 -8.09 0.93
N PRO A 9 7.91 -8.12 2.04
CA PRO A 9 7.41 -8.64 3.30
C PRO A 9 6.39 -7.69 3.94
N LEU A 10 5.43 -8.27 4.67
CA LEU A 10 4.34 -7.54 5.30
C LEU A 10 4.82 -6.43 6.24
N TRP A 11 5.91 -6.65 6.99
CA TRP A 11 6.42 -5.66 7.94
C TRP A 11 6.71 -4.32 7.27
N ARG A 12 7.22 -4.36 6.04
CA ARG A 12 7.58 -3.18 5.24
C ARG A 12 6.32 -2.51 4.68
N ILE A 13 5.36 -3.30 4.22
CA ILE A 13 4.07 -2.81 3.70
C ILE A 13 3.30 -2.05 4.78
N LEU A 14 3.28 -2.56 6.01
CA LEU A 14 2.55 -1.95 7.15
C LEU A 14 2.99 -0.52 7.46
N ILE A 15 4.26 -0.20 7.21
CA ILE A 15 4.85 1.14 7.39
C ILE A 15 5.10 1.86 6.06
N SER A 16 4.62 1.28 4.96
CA SER A 16 4.84 1.80 3.59
C SER A 16 6.31 2.06 3.27
N ASN A 17 7.19 1.17 3.73
CA ASN A 17 8.65 1.26 3.61
C ASN A 17 9.24 2.58 4.13
N LYS A 18 8.60 3.24 5.10
CA LYS A 18 9.11 4.50 5.67
C LYS A 18 10.01 4.26 6.87
N ARG A 19 11.19 4.87 6.85
CA ARG A 19 12.01 5.03 8.06
C ARG A 19 11.41 6.12 8.97
N LEU A 20 11.51 5.92 10.28
CA LEU A 20 10.99 6.86 11.26
C LEU A 20 11.60 8.25 11.07
N ARG A 21 10.75 9.29 11.03
CA ARG A 21 11.17 10.70 10.91
C ARG A 21 12.11 10.99 9.73
N SER A 22 12.16 10.12 8.72
CA SER A 22 12.86 10.40 7.46
C SER A 22 11.87 10.93 6.43
N GLY A 23 12.39 11.61 5.41
CA GLY A 23 11.60 12.01 4.25
C GLY A 23 11.30 10.80 3.36
N TYR A 24 12.26 10.48 2.49
CA TYR A 24 12.14 9.43 1.48
C TYR A 24 13.05 8.22 1.74
N ASP A 25 13.75 8.16 2.88
CA ASP A 25 14.65 7.04 3.14
C ASP A 25 13.84 5.76 3.39
N PRO A 26 14.19 4.65 2.71
CA PRO A 26 13.54 3.38 2.91
C PRO A 26 13.76 2.85 4.33
N ALA A 27 12.82 2.06 4.83
CA ALA A 27 12.94 1.41 6.11
C ALA A 27 14.15 0.44 6.12
N PRO A 28 15.04 0.49 7.13
CA PRO A 28 16.18 -0.40 7.19
C PRO A 28 15.74 -1.84 7.44
N SER A 29 16.50 -2.82 6.93
CA SER A 29 16.16 -4.24 7.09
C SER A 29 16.10 -4.70 8.55
N SER A 30 16.79 -4.02 9.47
CA SER A 30 16.73 -4.30 10.92
C SER A 30 15.33 -4.12 11.53
N TYR A 31 14.42 -3.43 10.84
CA TYR A 31 13.02 -3.32 11.26
C TYR A 31 12.29 -4.67 11.20
N GLU A 32 12.76 -5.62 10.40
CA GLU A 32 12.20 -6.98 10.36
C GLU A 32 12.33 -7.68 11.71
N ASP A 33 13.51 -7.63 12.33
CA ASP A 33 13.74 -8.23 13.65
C ASP A 33 12.86 -7.59 14.72
N MET A 34 12.66 -6.27 14.63
CA MET A 34 11.77 -5.52 15.54
C MET A 34 10.31 -5.94 15.38
N TYR A 35 9.85 -6.12 14.13
CA TYR A 35 8.52 -6.65 13.81
C TYR A 35 8.33 -8.09 14.34
N LEU A 36 9.30 -8.97 14.12
CA LEU A 36 9.25 -10.34 14.64
C LEU A 36 9.24 -10.35 16.18
N GLY A 37 9.94 -9.42 16.82
CA GLY A 37 9.88 -9.20 18.27
C GLY A 37 8.50 -8.79 18.77
N LEU A 38 7.77 -7.94 18.03
CA LEU A 38 6.38 -7.57 18.33
C LEU A 38 5.44 -8.79 18.27
N LEU A 39 5.54 -9.62 17.22
CA LEU A 39 4.69 -10.81 17.07
C LEU A 39 4.92 -11.85 18.18
N LYS A 40 6.19 -12.04 18.57
CA LYS A 40 6.55 -12.95 19.67
C LYS A 40 5.94 -12.48 21.00
N ARG A 41 6.07 -11.18 21.31
CA ARG A 41 5.48 -10.56 22.51
C ARG A 41 3.96 -10.70 22.57
N HIS A 42 3.26 -10.63 21.45
CA HIS A 42 1.80 -10.81 21.42
C HIS A 42 1.38 -12.28 21.60
N SER A 43 2.23 -13.23 21.19
CA SER A 43 1.91 -14.67 21.25
C SER A 43 2.08 -15.25 22.66
N THR A 44 3.03 -14.72 23.43
CA THR A 44 3.19 -15.02 24.85
C THR A 44 2.41 -13.98 25.65
N LYS A 45 1.41 -14.36 26.45
CA LYS A 45 0.73 -13.45 27.41
C LYS A 45 1.68 -13.02 28.55
N ALA A 46 2.88 -12.55 28.22
CA ALA A 46 3.86 -12.06 29.17
C ALA A 46 3.39 -10.67 29.64
N ASP A 47 3.46 -10.47 30.96
CA ASP A 47 3.09 -9.25 31.65
C ASP A 47 3.61 -8.00 30.93
N HIS A 48 2.78 -6.95 30.90
CA HIS A 48 3.17 -5.62 30.45
C HIS A 48 4.31 -5.09 31.32
N ASP A 49 5.56 -5.36 30.92
CA ASP A 49 6.68 -4.53 31.33
C ASP A 49 6.53 -3.19 30.62
N HIS A 50 5.90 -2.23 31.32
CA HIS A 50 5.62 -0.88 30.84
C HIS A 50 6.90 -0.06 30.56
N ASN A 51 8.10 -0.60 30.80
CA ASN A 51 9.39 0.08 30.65
C ASN A 51 10.23 -0.39 29.45
N ALA A 52 9.76 -1.30 28.60
CA ALA A 52 10.51 -1.67 27.40
C ALA A 52 10.57 -0.49 26.41
N GLU A 53 11.78 -0.02 26.09
CA GLU A 53 11.98 1.04 25.10
C GLU A 53 11.32 0.66 23.77
N GLN A 54 10.50 1.58 23.25
CA GLN A 54 9.78 1.36 22.01
C GLN A 54 10.74 1.41 20.82
N SER A 55 10.88 0.30 20.11
CA SER A 55 11.69 0.23 18.89
C SER A 55 11.21 1.23 17.82
N GLU A 56 12.12 1.69 16.95
CA GLU A 56 11.75 2.62 15.86
C GLU A 56 10.65 2.05 14.96
N TYR A 57 10.70 0.75 14.64
CA TYR A 57 9.65 0.10 13.86
C TYR A 57 8.28 0.20 14.54
N GLU A 58 8.23 -0.05 15.85
CA GLU A 58 6.99 0.06 16.61
C GLU A 58 6.47 1.51 16.60
N GLN A 59 7.35 2.51 16.61
CA GLN A 59 6.97 3.92 16.47
C GLN A 59 6.37 4.20 15.07
N CYS A 60 7.03 3.76 13.99
CA CYS A 60 6.48 3.87 12.64
C CYS A 60 5.10 3.21 12.51
N LEU A 61 4.97 2.00 13.07
CA LEU A 61 3.72 1.26 13.01
C LEU A 61 2.60 2.01 13.75
N LYS A 62 2.86 2.54 14.95
CA LYS A 62 1.89 3.36 15.69
C LYS A 62 1.51 4.64 14.95
N GLU A 63 2.46 5.28 14.27
CA GLU A 63 2.16 6.47 13.44
C GLU A 63 1.33 6.15 12.19
N ALA A 64 1.42 4.92 11.67
CA ALA A 64 0.64 4.48 10.51
C ALA A 64 -0.81 4.10 10.87
N ILE A 65 -1.03 3.56 12.08
CA ILE A 65 -2.35 3.15 12.56
C ILE A 65 -3.32 4.35 12.57
N GLY A 66 -4.51 4.15 12.03
CA GLY A 66 -5.56 5.17 11.92
C GLY A 66 -5.30 6.26 10.88
N ARG A 67 -4.07 6.35 10.34
CA ARG A 67 -3.71 7.26 9.24
C ARG A 67 -3.66 6.57 7.88
N ARG A 68 -3.71 5.24 7.86
CA ARG A 68 -3.73 4.41 6.67
C ARG A 68 -4.66 3.21 6.86
N SER A 69 -5.22 2.74 5.76
CA SER A 69 -5.98 1.49 5.70
C SER A 69 -5.14 0.41 5.03
N LEU A 70 -5.04 -0.77 5.64
CA LEU A 70 -4.47 -1.96 5.00
C LEU A 70 -5.51 -2.56 4.06
N PHE A 71 -5.11 -2.99 2.86
CA PHE A 71 -5.99 -3.66 1.92
C PHE A 71 -5.33 -4.87 1.28
N VAL A 72 -6.18 -5.76 0.77
CA VAL A 72 -5.81 -6.80 -0.18
C VAL A 72 -6.65 -6.60 -1.43
N SER A 73 -6.01 -6.45 -2.59
CA SER A 73 -6.71 -6.30 -3.86
C SER A 73 -7.36 -7.62 -4.28
N LYS A 74 -8.32 -7.57 -5.22
CA LYS A 74 -8.90 -8.78 -5.83
C LYS A 74 -7.87 -9.66 -6.53
N SER A 75 -6.78 -9.05 -7.02
CA SER A 75 -5.66 -9.75 -7.62
C SER A 75 -4.66 -10.28 -6.60
N GLY A 76 -4.86 -10.05 -5.29
CA GLY A 76 -4.03 -10.60 -4.22
C GLY A 76 -2.81 -9.74 -3.87
N PHE A 77 -2.75 -8.49 -4.30
CA PHE A 77 -1.72 -7.55 -3.85
C PHE A 77 -2.08 -7.01 -2.47
N VAL A 78 -1.08 -6.88 -1.60
CA VAL A 78 -1.24 -6.30 -0.27
C VAL A 78 -0.65 -4.89 -0.28
N GLY A 79 -1.36 -3.94 0.31
CA GLY A 79 -0.91 -2.55 0.32
C GLY A 79 -1.56 -1.73 1.42
N THR A 80 -1.16 -0.48 1.50
CA THR A 80 -1.79 0.53 2.35
C THR A 80 -2.27 1.71 1.51
N CYS A 81 -3.38 2.31 1.90
CA CYS A 81 -4.00 3.45 1.23
C CYS A 81 -4.49 4.47 2.26
N VAL A 82 -5.06 5.58 1.78
CA VAL A 82 -5.63 6.61 2.65
C VAL A 82 -6.84 6.07 3.44
N PRO A 83 -7.13 6.60 4.64
CA PRO A 83 -8.23 6.12 5.50
C PRO A 83 -9.60 6.09 4.84
N ASP A 84 -9.85 7.05 3.94
CA ASP A 84 -11.14 7.21 3.25
C ASP A 84 -11.39 6.16 2.16
N SER A 85 -10.41 5.29 1.89
CA SER A 85 -10.54 4.17 0.96
C SER A 85 -11.56 3.16 1.46
N CYS A 86 -12.32 2.56 0.56
CA CYS A 86 -13.38 1.62 0.87
C CYS A 86 -13.35 0.40 -0.06
N VAL A 87 -13.99 -0.70 0.36
CA VAL A 87 -14.20 -1.87 -0.51
C VAL A 87 -14.95 -1.43 -1.77
N GLY A 88 -14.41 -1.78 -2.94
CA GLY A 88 -14.94 -1.36 -4.25
C GLY A 88 -14.05 -0.34 -4.95
N ASP A 89 -13.17 0.36 -4.23
CA ASP A 89 -12.16 1.21 -4.84
C ASP A 89 -11.15 0.38 -5.66
N THR A 90 -10.54 1.03 -6.65
CA THR A 90 -9.57 0.46 -7.58
C THR A 90 -8.19 1.04 -7.31
N VAL A 91 -7.19 0.18 -7.18
CA VAL A 91 -5.79 0.61 -7.18
C VAL A 91 -5.29 0.64 -8.61
N ALA A 92 -4.87 1.80 -9.07
CA ALA A 92 -4.38 2.03 -10.42
C ALA A 92 -2.98 2.62 -10.40
N ILE A 93 -2.16 2.23 -11.37
CA ILE A 93 -0.91 2.92 -11.69
C ILE A 93 -1.28 4.00 -12.71
N ILE A 94 -1.07 5.26 -12.34
CA ILE A 94 -1.23 6.39 -13.27
C ILE A 94 0.14 6.63 -13.91
N PHE A 95 0.21 6.59 -15.25
CA PHE A 95 1.46 6.83 -15.96
C PHE A 95 2.07 8.18 -15.59
N GLY A 96 3.37 8.18 -15.30
CA GLY A 96 4.11 9.36 -14.82
C GLY A 96 4.04 9.57 -13.30
N SER A 97 3.22 8.82 -12.57
CA SER A 97 3.23 8.85 -11.10
C SER A 97 4.33 7.96 -10.52
N PRO A 98 5.04 8.40 -9.47
CA PRO A 98 5.99 7.56 -8.75
C PRO A 98 5.31 6.52 -7.84
N VAL A 99 3.97 6.57 -7.69
CA VAL A 99 3.21 5.68 -6.79
C VAL A 99 1.85 5.28 -7.37
N PRO A 100 1.29 4.11 -7.00
CA PRO A 100 -0.10 3.77 -7.26
C PRO A 100 -1.10 4.70 -6.55
N PHE A 101 -2.31 4.80 -7.08
CA PHE A 101 -3.41 5.57 -6.50
C PHE A 101 -4.65 4.73 -6.28
N THR A 102 -5.40 5.05 -5.24
CA THR A 102 -6.76 4.56 -5.02
C THR A 102 -7.75 5.47 -5.73
N LEU A 103 -8.57 4.88 -6.58
CA LEU A 103 -9.60 5.53 -7.39
C LEU A 103 -10.98 4.96 -7.04
N ARG A 104 -11.97 5.82 -6.91
CA ARG A 104 -13.35 5.42 -6.63
C ARG A 104 -14.21 5.54 -7.89
N PRO A 105 -14.83 4.46 -8.38
CA PRO A 105 -15.78 4.56 -9.50
C PRO A 105 -16.92 5.50 -9.15
N ILE A 106 -17.24 6.42 -10.05
CA ILE A 106 -18.43 7.29 -9.95
C ILE A 106 -19.50 6.72 -10.88
N THR A 107 -20.66 6.36 -10.33
CA THR A 107 -21.82 6.00 -11.13
C THR A 107 -22.37 7.26 -11.79
N GLN A 108 -22.13 7.42 -13.10
CA GLN A 108 -22.76 8.50 -13.85
C GLN A 108 -24.22 8.14 -14.13
N THR A 109 -25.14 8.96 -13.61
CA THR A 109 -26.56 8.94 -13.99
C THR A 109 -26.81 10.06 -14.99
N GLY A 110 -26.83 9.75 -16.29
CA GLY A 110 -27.03 10.73 -17.36
C GLY A 110 -26.84 10.14 -18.76
N PRO A 111 -27.14 10.87 -19.84
CA PRO A 111 -27.14 10.36 -21.22
C PRO A 111 -25.78 9.93 -21.77
N GLU A 112 -24.66 10.30 -21.13
CA GLU A 112 -23.31 9.82 -21.47
C GLU A 112 -22.94 8.51 -20.75
N THR A 113 -23.80 7.49 -20.82
CA THR A 113 -23.68 6.21 -20.08
C THR A 113 -22.48 5.32 -20.48
N GLY A 114 -21.51 5.82 -21.26
CA GLY A 114 -20.40 5.03 -21.80
C GLY A 114 -19.03 5.31 -21.18
N ARG A 115 -18.85 6.43 -20.47
CA ARG A 115 -17.54 6.82 -19.93
C ARG A 115 -17.38 6.34 -18.49
N LYS A 116 -16.22 5.74 -18.19
CA LYS A 116 -15.84 5.42 -16.81
C LYS A 116 -15.19 6.65 -16.19
N VAL A 117 -15.81 7.18 -15.15
CA VAL A 117 -15.30 8.33 -14.39
C VAL A 117 -14.98 7.88 -12.98
N TYR A 118 -13.87 8.38 -12.43
CA TYR A 118 -13.40 8.02 -11.11
C TYR A 118 -13.05 9.28 -10.31
N ALA A 119 -13.31 9.25 -9.01
CA ALA A 119 -12.72 10.20 -8.08
C ALA A 119 -11.32 9.72 -7.68
N LEU A 120 -10.36 10.64 -7.59
CA LEU A 120 -9.08 10.37 -6.96
C LEU A 120 -9.26 10.37 -5.44
N VAL A 121 -9.08 9.21 -4.80
CA VAL A 121 -9.20 9.09 -3.34
C VAL A 121 -7.88 9.44 -2.66
N GLY A 122 -6.76 8.91 -3.17
CA GLY A 122 -5.44 9.23 -2.65
C GLY A 122 -4.34 8.26 -3.05
N GLY A 123 -3.10 8.59 -2.68
CA GLY A 123 -1.93 7.76 -2.94
C GLY A 123 -1.97 6.43 -2.18
N SER A 124 -1.34 5.41 -2.75
CA SER A 124 -1.28 4.05 -2.19
C SER A 124 0.14 3.52 -2.22
N TYR A 125 0.45 2.68 -1.24
CA TYR A 125 1.66 1.88 -1.21
C TYR A 125 1.28 0.42 -1.46
N VAL A 126 1.89 -0.23 -2.44
CA VAL A 126 1.53 -1.59 -2.84
C VAL A 126 2.77 -2.48 -2.88
N GLY A 127 2.78 -3.52 -2.06
CA GLY A 127 3.94 -4.39 -1.93
C GLY A 127 4.38 -4.97 -3.27
N GLY A 128 5.67 -4.82 -3.57
CA GLY A 128 6.31 -5.47 -4.72
C GLY A 128 6.04 -4.85 -6.10
N ILE A 129 5.48 -3.64 -6.16
CA ILE A 129 5.32 -2.88 -7.42
C ILE A 129 5.78 -1.41 -7.32
N MET A 130 6.23 -0.96 -6.14
CA MET A 130 6.60 0.44 -5.88
C MET A 130 7.91 0.86 -6.56
N SER A 131 8.70 -0.07 -7.10
CA SER A 131 9.95 0.24 -7.81
C SER A 131 9.76 0.33 -9.33
N GLY A 132 8.52 0.30 -9.82
CA GLY A 132 8.21 0.37 -11.25
C GLY A 132 8.35 -0.96 -11.99
N GLU A 133 8.77 -2.03 -11.32
CA GLU A 133 9.08 -3.33 -11.92
C GLU A 133 7.90 -3.95 -12.68
N MET A 134 6.67 -3.64 -12.25
CA MET A 134 5.47 -4.11 -12.92
C MET A 134 5.16 -3.34 -14.20
N VAL A 135 5.45 -2.04 -14.22
CA VAL A 135 5.25 -1.21 -15.42
C VAL A 135 6.24 -1.64 -16.48
N ASP A 136 7.50 -1.82 -16.08
CA ASP A 136 8.57 -2.27 -16.97
C ASP A 136 8.25 -3.65 -17.58
N GLU A 137 7.76 -4.61 -16.80
CA GLU A 137 7.45 -5.95 -17.33
C GLU A 137 6.12 -6.03 -18.08
N LEU A 138 5.04 -5.42 -17.58
CA LEU A 138 3.69 -5.72 -18.12
C LEU A 138 3.23 -4.71 -19.17
N TYR A 139 3.67 -3.46 -19.07
CA TYR A 139 3.29 -2.43 -20.03
C TYR A 139 4.29 -2.33 -21.18
N CYS A 140 5.60 -2.31 -20.91
CA CYS A 140 6.58 -2.21 -21.99
C CYS A 140 6.66 -3.48 -22.86
N GLU A 141 6.17 -4.63 -22.37
CA GLU A 141 6.11 -5.87 -23.14
C GLU A 141 4.72 -6.13 -23.78
N ASP A 142 3.81 -5.15 -23.76
CA ASP A 142 2.43 -5.25 -24.30
C ASP A 142 1.58 -6.40 -23.70
N ILE A 143 1.85 -6.77 -22.43
CA ILE A 143 1.21 -7.91 -21.75
C ILE A 143 -0.08 -7.49 -21.00
N MET A 144 -0.35 -6.19 -20.88
CA MET A 144 -1.53 -5.67 -20.17
C MET A 144 -2.25 -4.57 -20.97
N ASP A 145 -3.57 -4.71 -21.07
CA ASP A 145 -4.45 -3.65 -21.60
C ASP A 145 -4.37 -2.40 -20.72
N SER A 146 -4.06 -1.26 -21.33
CA SER A 146 -4.21 0.04 -20.67
C SER A 146 -5.63 0.56 -20.83
N THR A 147 -6.10 1.38 -19.88
CA THR A 147 -7.42 1.99 -19.93
C THR A 147 -7.35 3.47 -19.63
N THR A 148 -8.09 4.28 -20.38
CA THR A 148 -8.22 5.72 -20.15
C THR A 148 -9.45 5.98 -19.30
N PHE A 149 -9.27 6.75 -18.23
CA PHE A 149 -10.34 7.20 -17.36
C PHE A 149 -10.21 8.69 -17.08
N PHE A 150 -11.34 9.31 -16.72
CA PHE A 150 -11.37 10.71 -16.32
C PHE A 150 -11.38 10.79 -14.80
N ILE A 151 -10.50 11.62 -14.27
CA ILE A 151 -10.43 11.96 -12.85
C ILE A 151 -11.17 13.29 -12.66
N GLN A 152 -12.11 13.32 -11.72
CA GLN A 152 -12.84 14.53 -11.32
C GLN A 152 -12.43 15.00 -9.92
#